data_AF-A0A1V6CM48-F1
#
_entry.id   AF-A0A1V6CM48-F1
#
_cell.length_a   1.000
_cell.length_b   1.000
_cell.length_c   1.000
_cell.angle_alpha   90.00
_cell.angle_beta   90.00
_cell.angle_gamma   90.00
#
_symmetry.space_group_name_H-M   'P 1'
#
loop_
_entity.id
_entity.type
_entity.pdbx_description
1 polymer ?
#
loop_
_entity_poly.entity_id
_entity_poly.type
_entity_poly.pdbx_seq_one_letter_code
_entity_poly.pdbx_strand_id
1 'polypeptide(L)'
;MNKHFVTAFFKTFALLCIILINSCATCPPCREASTHVYFSPHGGATQAIINEIAGAKSEILVQAYSFTSTPIAKALVDAHKRGITVEVILDKSQKKEQYTSATFLSNMGVPI
;
A
#
# COMPACT_ATOMS: atom_id res chain seq x y z
N MET A 1 17.03 -43.29 37.49
CA MET A 1 16.57 -42.37 36.42
C MET A 1 15.73 -43.16 35.43
N ASN A 2 14.42 -42.89 35.36
CA ASN A 2 13.46 -43.75 34.65
C ASN A 2 13.64 -43.66 33.14
N LYS A 3 13.96 -44.79 32.49
CA LYS A 3 14.19 -44.90 31.04
C LYS A 3 13.01 -44.33 30.23
N HIS A 4 11.78 -44.52 30.72
CA HIS A 4 10.56 -43.99 30.12
C HIS A 4 10.50 -42.45 30.05
N PHE A 5 11.08 -41.75 31.04
CA PHE A 5 11.10 -40.29 31.07
C PHE A 5 12.04 -39.71 30.02
N VAL A 6 13.21 -40.33 29.85
CA VAL A 6 14.20 -39.92 28.84
C VAL A 6 13.68 -40.15 27.42
N THR A 7 12.99 -41.27 27.16
CA THR A 7 12.39 -41.55 25.85
C THR A 7 11.23 -40.62 25.52
N ALA A 8 10.41 -40.24 26.51
CA ALA A 8 9.32 -39.29 26.31
C ALA A 8 9.84 -37.91 25.92
N PHE A 9 10.87 -37.40 26.61
CA PHE A 9 11.50 -36.12 26.33
C PHE A 9 12.12 -36.05 24.92
N PHE A 10 12.80 -37.12 24.50
CA PHE A 10 13.41 -37.18 23.16
C PHE A 10 12.34 -37.20 22.05
N LYS A 11 11.19 -37.86 22.29
CA LYS A 11 10.07 -37.90 21.35
C LYS A 11 9.35 -36.55 21.22
N THR A 12 9.08 -35.86 22.33
CA THR A 12 8.46 -34.53 22.27
C THR A 12 9.38 -33.48 21.68
N PHE A 13 10.69 -33.55 21.97
CA PHE A 13 11.66 -32.66 21.34
C PHE A 13 11.77 -32.89 19.82
N ALA A 14 11.80 -34.15 19.38
CA ALA A 14 11.80 -34.49 17.95
C ALA A 14 10.52 -34.01 17.24
N LEU A 15 9.35 -34.16 17.88
CA LEU A 15 8.07 -33.69 17.33
C LEU A 15 8.02 -32.15 17.23
N LEU A 16 8.54 -31.44 18.23
CA LEU A 16 8.64 -29.97 18.22
C LEU A 16 9.59 -29.49 17.12
N CYS A 17 10.73 -30.15 16.93
CA CYS A 17 11.64 -29.85 15.82
C CYS A 17 10.98 -30.05 14.45
N ILE A 18 10.20 -31.12 14.25
CA ILE A 18 9.47 -31.37 12.99
C ILE A 18 8.45 -30.25 12.68
N ILE A 19 7.78 -29.71 13.71
CA ILE A 19 6.84 -28.59 13.56
C ILE A 19 7.58 -27.29 13.18
N LEU A 20 8.74 -27.04 13.79
CA LEU A 20 9.54 -25.84 13.51
C LEU A 20 10.16 -25.84 12.11
N ILE A 21 10.53 -27.01 11.56
CA ILE A 21 11.12 -27.12 10.21
C ILE A 21 10.11 -26.80 9.10
N ASN A 22 8.82 -27.12 9.29
CA ASN A 22 7.77 -26.84 8.29
C ASN A 22 7.47 -25.35 8.08
N SER A 23 7.86 -24.48 9.02
CA SER A 23 7.58 -23.03 8.94
C SER A 23 8.56 -22.26 8.04
N CYS A 24 9.65 -22.89 7.57
CA CYS A 24 10.67 -22.25 6.74
C CYS A 24 10.36 -22.35 5.22
N ALA A 25 9.40 -23.20 4.82
CA ALA A 25 9.12 -23.47 3.40
C ALA A 25 8.15 -22.50 2.71
N THR A 26 7.53 -21.58 3.44
CA THR A 26 6.69 -20.53 2.84
C THR A 26 7.53 -19.28 2.58
N CYS A 27 8.55 -19.40 1.75
CA CYS A 27 9.08 -18.23 1.07
C CYS A 27 7.96 -17.76 0.12
N PRO A 28 7.40 -16.54 0.28
CA PRO A 28 6.44 -16.04 -0.68
C PRO A 28 7.08 -16.13 -2.07
N PRO A 29 6.41 -16.76 -3.06
CA PRO A 29 6.94 -16.77 -4.41
C PRO A 29 7.23 -15.33 -4.81
N CYS A 30 8.41 -15.09 -5.42
CA CYS A 30 8.76 -13.81 -5.99
C CYS A 30 7.59 -13.39 -6.91
N ARG A 31 6.78 -12.44 -6.45
CA ARG A 31 5.53 -12.08 -7.10
C ARG A 31 5.88 -11.44 -8.43
N GLU A 32 5.55 -12.10 -9.54
CA GLU A 32 5.64 -11.45 -10.85
C GLU A 32 4.81 -10.18 -10.83
N ALA A 33 5.43 -9.07 -11.22
CA ALA A 33 4.73 -7.80 -11.36
C ALA A 33 3.77 -7.91 -12.55
N SER A 34 2.46 -7.81 -12.29
CA SER A 34 1.43 -7.77 -13.33
C SER A 34 1.18 -6.33 -13.76
N THR A 35 1.20 -6.09 -15.06
CA THR A 35 0.93 -4.77 -15.65
C THR A 35 -0.52 -4.69 -16.11
N HIS A 36 -1.19 -3.61 -15.77
CA HIS A 36 -2.56 -3.32 -16.20
C HIS A 36 -2.61 -1.99 -16.95
N VAL A 37 -3.46 -1.90 -17.97
CA VAL A 37 -3.65 -0.68 -18.78
C VAL A 37 -5.12 -0.28 -18.71
N TYR A 38 -5.36 1.00 -18.44
CA TYR A 38 -6.71 1.57 -18.33
C TYR A 38 -6.82 2.80 -19.23
N PHE A 39 -8.00 3.02 -19.80
CA PHE A 39 -8.26 4.11 -20.73
C PHE A 39 -9.33 5.06 -20.20
N SER A 40 -9.27 6.31 -20.61
CA SER A 40 -10.30 7.31 -20.34
C SER A 40 -11.22 7.51 -21.55
N PRO A 41 -12.47 7.97 -21.36
CA PRO A 41 -13.12 8.21 -20.06
C PRO A 41 -13.76 6.96 -19.45
N HIS A 42 -14.09 5.94 -20.25
CA HIS A 42 -14.90 4.80 -19.80
C HIS A 42 -14.12 3.51 -19.51
N GLY A 43 -12.81 3.47 -19.78
CA GLY A 43 -11.95 2.33 -19.51
C GLY A 43 -11.43 2.27 -18.06
N GLY A 44 -12.08 2.98 -17.13
CA GLY A 44 -11.86 2.82 -15.68
C GLY A 44 -10.58 3.44 -15.11
N ALA A 45 -9.85 4.28 -15.85
CA ALA A 45 -8.57 4.84 -15.39
C ALA A 45 -8.65 5.55 -14.03
N THR A 46 -9.68 6.38 -13.81
CA THR A 46 -9.88 7.05 -12.51
C THR A 46 -10.10 6.05 -11.37
N GLN A 47 -10.92 5.02 -11.60
CA GLN A 47 -11.21 4.02 -10.57
C GLN A 47 -9.99 3.17 -10.24
N ALA A 48 -9.18 2.82 -11.26
CA ALA A 48 -7.92 2.10 -11.06
C ALA A 48 -6.97 2.88 -10.14
N ILE A 49 -6.80 4.18 -10.37
CA ILE A 49 -5.96 5.06 -9.52
C ILE A 49 -6.49 5.08 -8.08
N ILE A 50 -7.81 5.23 -7.90
CA ILE A 50 -8.43 5.24 -6.56
C ILE A 50 -8.20 3.92 -5.83
N ASN A 51 -8.31 2.79 -6.53
CA ASN A 51 -8.08 1.47 -5.95
C ASN A 51 -6.63 1.29 -5.50
N GLU A 52 -5.66 1.74 -6.30
CA GLU A 52 -4.24 1.70 -5.92
C GLU A 52 -3.94 2.57 -4.70
N ILE A 53 -4.51 3.79 -4.65
CA ILE A 53 -4.41 4.68 -3.47
C ILE A 53 -5.02 4.03 -2.22
N ALA A 54 -6.15 3.32 -2.36
CA ALA A 54 -6.78 2.59 -1.26
C ALA A 54 -5.92 1.40 -0.78
N GLY A 55 -5.21 0.74 -1.71
CA GLY A 55 -4.35 -0.41 -1.45
C GLY A 55 -3.01 -0.08 -0.79
N ALA A 56 -2.49 1.14 -0.97
CA ALA A 56 -1.18 1.59 -0.49
C ALA A 56 -0.98 1.36 1.03
N LYS A 57 0.21 0.91 1.42
CA LYS A 57 0.55 0.48 2.79
C LYS A 57 1.62 1.33 3.49
N SER A 58 2.43 2.06 2.74
CA SER A 58 3.56 2.84 3.29
C SER A 58 3.55 4.28 2.81
N GLU A 59 3.57 4.50 1.50
CA GLU A 59 3.67 5.82 0.90
C GLU A 59 2.91 5.95 -0.42
N ILE A 60 2.60 7.19 -0.78
CA ILE A 60 2.03 7.61 -2.07
C ILE A 60 2.73 8.89 -2.51
N LEU A 61 3.48 8.80 -3.61
CA LEU A 61 4.16 9.94 -4.22
C LEU A 61 3.45 10.30 -5.51
N VAL A 62 3.00 11.55 -5.62
CA VAL A 62 2.20 12.02 -6.77
C VAL A 62 2.93 13.13 -7.50
N GLN A 63 3.02 13.00 -8.82
CA GLN A 63 3.40 14.10 -9.71
C GLN A 63 2.24 14.37 -10.66
N ALA A 64 1.76 15.61 -10.71
CA ALA A 64 0.65 15.97 -11.60
C ALA A 64 0.83 17.35 -12.23
N TYR A 65 0.46 17.46 -13.52
CA TYR A 65 0.35 18.74 -14.21
C TYR A 65 -0.95 19.45 -13.84
N SER A 66 -2.10 18.92 -14.28
CA SER A 66 -3.43 19.43 -13.91
C SER A 66 -4.04 18.57 -12.82
N PHE A 67 -4.20 19.12 -11.62
CA PHE A 67 -4.74 18.38 -10.47
C PHE A 67 -6.12 18.90 -10.08
N THR A 68 -7.15 18.34 -10.74
CA THR A 68 -8.55 18.80 -10.65
C THR A 68 -9.54 17.70 -10.23
N SER A 69 -9.11 16.43 -10.20
CA SER A 69 -9.98 15.30 -9.91
C SER A 69 -10.33 15.21 -8.42
N THR A 70 -11.53 15.66 -8.05
CA THR A 70 -12.08 15.53 -6.70
C THR A 70 -12.03 14.11 -6.13
N PRO A 71 -12.40 13.03 -6.86
CA PRO A 71 -12.37 11.69 -6.29
C PRO A 71 -10.94 11.20 -5.99
N ILE A 72 -9.95 11.59 -6.79
CA ILE A 72 -8.53 11.27 -6.53
C ILE A 72 -8.03 12.08 -5.32
N ALA A 73 -8.33 13.37 -5.25
CA ALA A 73 -7.94 14.21 -4.11
C ALA A 73 -8.53 13.68 -2.79
N LYS A 74 -9.79 13.26 -2.80
CA LYS A 74 -10.41 12.61 -1.64
C LYS A 74 -9.70 11.31 -1.25
N ALA A 75 -9.37 10.46 -2.22
CA ALA A 75 -8.65 9.21 -1.95
C ALA A 75 -7.28 9.45 -1.30
N LEU A 76 -6.53 10.46 -1.75
CA LEU A 76 -5.24 10.85 -1.17
C LEU A 76 -5.40 11.35 0.28
N VAL A 77 -6.39 12.19 0.55
CA VAL A 77 -6.69 12.66 1.92
C VAL A 77 -7.09 11.49 2.81
N ASP A 78 -7.92 10.58 2.32
CA ASP A 78 -8.33 9.40 3.08
C ASP A 78 -7.13 8.46 3.32
N ALA A 79 -6.15 8.40 2.41
CA ALA A 79 -4.88 7.69 2.64
C ALA A 79 -4.00 8.36 3.68
N HIS A 80 -3.83 9.67 3.60
CA HIS A 80 -3.09 10.45 4.59
C HIS A 80 -3.67 10.29 6.00
N LYS A 81 -5.01 10.32 6.14
CA LYS A 81 -5.70 10.05 7.41
C LYS A 81 -5.48 8.64 7.96
N ARG A 82 -5.17 7.66 7.12
CA ARG A 82 -4.78 6.31 7.56
C ARG A 82 -3.35 6.24 8.09
N GLY A 83 -2.59 7.34 8.04
CA GLY A 83 -1.17 7.39 8.46
C GLY A 83 -0.20 6.99 7.35
N ILE A 84 -0.66 6.90 6.10
CA ILE A 84 0.21 6.68 4.94
C ILE A 84 0.93 7.99 4.61
N THR A 85 2.23 7.93 4.31
CA THR A 85 2.98 9.09 3.83
C THR A 85 2.45 9.49 2.47
N VAL A 86 1.98 10.73 2.33
CA VAL A 86 1.49 11.24 1.04
C VAL A 86 2.26 12.51 0.72
N GLU A 87 2.91 12.55 -0.44
CA GLU A 87 3.61 13.73 -0.94
C GLU A 87 3.20 14.00 -2.38
N VAL A 88 2.95 15.27 -2.70
CA VAL A 88 2.47 15.68 -4.02
C VAL A 88 3.36 16.79 -4.56
N ILE A 89 3.78 16.67 -5.82
CA ILE A 89 4.46 17.73 -6.56
C ILE A 89 3.56 18.14 -7.72
N LEU A 90 3.22 19.43 -7.75
CA LEU A 90 2.35 20.02 -8.76
C LEU A 90 3.10 21.01 -9.65
N ASP A 91 2.66 21.14 -10.89
CA ASP A 91 3.20 22.15 -11.80
C ASP A 91 2.96 23.58 -11.27
N LYS A 92 3.97 24.45 -11.42
CA LYS A 92 3.95 25.82 -10.90
C LYS A 92 2.79 26.65 -11.47
N SER A 93 2.36 26.38 -12.71
CA SER A 93 1.26 27.10 -13.37
C SER A 93 -0.07 26.95 -12.61
N GLN A 94 -0.26 25.84 -11.90
CA GLN A 94 -1.47 25.56 -11.11
C GLN A 94 -1.63 26.47 -9.88
N LYS A 95 -0.59 27.21 -9.47
CA LYS A 95 -0.72 28.22 -8.41
C LYS A 95 -1.64 29.38 -8.78
N LYS A 96 -1.85 29.63 -10.09
CA LYS A 96 -2.66 30.75 -10.59
C LYS A 96 -4.08 30.35 -10.96
N GLU A 97 -4.37 29.06 -11.11
CA GLU A 97 -5.73 28.59 -11.39
C GLU A 97 -6.56 28.62 -10.11
N GLN A 98 -7.61 29.45 -10.09
CA GLN A 98 -8.59 29.46 -9.01
C GLN A 98 -9.29 28.08 -8.98
N TYR A 99 -9.37 27.45 -7.82
CA TYR A 99 -10.05 26.17 -7.56
C TYR A 99 -9.33 24.87 -7.97
N THR A 100 -8.00 24.79 -7.79
CA THR A 100 -7.28 23.52 -7.95
C THR A 100 -7.45 22.61 -6.73
N SER A 101 -7.41 21.29 -6.95
CA SER A 101 -7.42 20.32 -5.84
C SER A 101 -6.17 20.43 -4.95
N ALA A 102 -5.17 21.23 -5.35
CA ALA A 102 -4.00 21.61 -4.57
C ALA A 102 -4.38 22.30 -3.25
N THR A 103 -5.23 23.34 -3.31
CA THR A 103 -5.66 24.06 -2.10
C THR A 103 -6.41 23.13 -1.15
N PHE A 104 -7.22 22.23 -1.70
CA PHE A 104 -7.91 21.21 -0.91
C PHE A 104 -6.94 20.28 -0.18
N LEU A 105 -5.90 19.77 -0.86
CA LEU A 105 -4.88 18.92 -0.23
C LEU A 105 -4.13 19.66 0.88
N SER A 106 -3.70 20.89 0.62
CA SER A 106 -2.98 21.73 1.59
C SER A 106 -3.84 21.99 2.84
N ASN A 107 -5.13 22.32 2.67
CA ASN A 107 -6.06 22.52 3.78
C ASN A 107 -6.29 21.24 4.61
N MET A 108 -6.11 20.07 4.00
CA MET A 108 -6.25 18.77 4.67
C MET A 108 -4.94 18.26 5.28
N GLY A 109 -3.87 19.07 5.26
CA GLY A 109 -2.58 18.73 5.86
C GLY A 109 -1.68 17.85 4.99
N VAL A 110 -2.04 17.61 3.73
CA VAL A 110 -1.19 16.89 2.79
C VAL A 110 -0.09 17.83 2.27
N PRO A 111 1.20 17.45 2.36
CA PRO A 111 2.31 18.21 1.77
C PRO A 111 2.17 18.33 0.25
N ILE A 112 2.23 19.57 -0.27
CA ILE A 112 2.16 19.91 -1.70
C ILE A 112 3.17 21.00 -2.10
#